data_AF-A0ABD1B308-F1
#
_entry.id   AF-A0ABD1B308-F1
#
_cell.length_a   1.000
_cell.length_b   1.000
_cell.length_c   1.000
_cell.angle_alpha   90.00
_cell.angle_beta   90.00
_cell.angle_gamma   90.00
#
_symmetry.space_group_name_H-M   'P 1'
#
loop_
_entity.id
_entity.type
_entity.pdbx_description
1 polymer ?
#
loop_
_entity_poly.entity_id
_entity_poly.type
_entity_poly.pdbx_seq_one_letter_code
_entity_poly.pdbx_strand_id
1 'polypeptide(L)'
;MFGIAMRTLMSPSLAPFSLHLPKPALFSRVLRVSSLTNSAFAANKSPTNSPHSTVSTRKLQTEAAAAASSQPLSISSPGEIHVVVGPMFSGKTTTLLRRMLAERETGKNIAIIKSDKDTRYCIESIVSHDGEKFPCWPLPDLSCFKERFGIDAYENRLDVIGIDEAQFFGDLYEFCREAADKEGKTVIVAGLDGDYLRRRFGSVLDVIPIADTVTKLTSRCEVCGKRALFTLRKTEEKETELIGGAEVYMPVCRSHYVSGQGVLETARAVLDSSSIKTHDVEAASLPPF
;
A
#
# COMPACT_ATOMS: atom_id res chain seq x y z
N MET A 1 44.56 0.63 -44.15
CA MET A 1 43.35 1.02 -44.90
C MET A 1 42.22 0.14 -44.39
N PHE A 2 41.08 0.59 -43.85
CA PHE A 2 40.65 1.87 -43.24
C PHE A 2 40.18 1.52 -41.79
N GLY A 3 39.89 2.39 -40.83
CA GLY A 3 39.86 3.86 -40.78
C GLY A 3 38.48 4.40 -40.36
N ILE A 4 38.43 5.21 -39.28
CA ILE A 4 37.29 6.08 -38.84
C ILE A 4 36.10 5.32 -38.18
N ALA A 5 35.44 5.77 -37.09
CA ALA A 5 35.78 6.71 -36.00
C ALA A 5 34.76 6.60 -34.84
N MET A 6 35.02 7.23 -33.69
CA MET A 6 34.08 7.41 -32.57
C MET A 6 32.87 8.29 -32.95
N ARG A 7 31.71 8.06 -32.32
CA ARG A 7 30.70 9.12 -32.07
C ARG A 7 30.08 8.97 -30.69
N THR A 8 30.10 10.06 -29.93
CA THR A 8 29.45 10.22 -28.62
C THR A 8 28.16 11.02 -28.80
N LEU A 9 27.03 10.52 -28.28
CA LEU A 9 25.81 11.29 -28.04
C LEU A 9 25.24 10.81 -26.68
N MET A 10 25.37 11.60 -25.62
CA MET A 10 24.48 12.72 -25.24
C MET A 10 23.19 12.23 -24.57
N SER A 11 23.13 12.37 -23.24
CA SER A 11 21.97 12.07 -22.41
C SER A 11 20.93 13.22 -22.45
N PRO A 12 19.62 12.91 -22.34
CA PRO A 12 18.59 13.92 -22.19
C PRO A 12 18.57 14.45 -20.75
N SER A 13 18.79 15.76 -20.59
CA SER A 13 18.52 16.47 -19.33
C SER A 13 17.03 16.80 -19.23
N LEU A 14 16.40 16.47 -18.10
CA LEU A 14 15.02 16.86 -17.80
C LEU A 14 15.01 17.95 -16.72
N ALA A 15 14.75 19.19 -17.14
CA ALA A 15 14.49 20.29 -16.22
C ALA A 15 13.03 20.28 -15.74
N PRO A 16 12.73 20.70 -14.50
CA PRO A 16 11.38 20.69 -13.97
C PRO A 16 10.49 21.76 -14.62
N PHE A 17 9.36 21.35 -15.20
CA PHE A 17 8.31 22.28 -15.63
C PHE A 17 7.59 22.88 -14.42
N SER A 18 7.63 24.21 -14.28
CA SER A 18 6.84 24.93 -13.28
C SER A 18 5.58 25.50 -13.93
N LEU A 19 4.40 25.06 -13.46
CA LEU A 19 3.11 25.60 -13.86
C LEU A 19 2.45 26.32 -12.68
N HIS A 20 2.18 27.61 -12.88
CA HIS A 20 1.61 28.51 -11.88
C HIS A 20 0.12 28.73 -12.18
N LEU A 21 -0.77 28.41 -11.23
CA LEU A 21 -2.22 28.70 -11.26
C LEU A 21 -2.71 29.02 -9.83
N PRO A 22 -3.85 29.73 -9.66
CA PRO A 22 -4.07 30.60 -8.49
C PRO A 22 -4.66 29.94 -7.24
N LYS A 23 -4.45 30.61 -6.10
CA LYS A 23 -4.98 30.24 -4.78
C LYS A 23 -6.49 30.51 -4.66
N PRO A 24 -7.30 29.60 -4.09
CA PRO A 24 -8.64 29.90 -3.60
C PRO A 24 -8.59 30.68 -2.26
N ALA A 25 -9.70 31.35 -1.91
CA ALA A 25 -9.77 32.28 -0.78
C ALA A 25 -10.08 31.64 0.57
N LEU A 26 -9.69 32.33 1.65
CA LEU A 26 -9.97 31.95 3.04
C LEU A 26 -11.46 32.10 3.40
N PHE A 27 -12.01 31.10 4.09
CA PHE A 27 -13.20 31.26 4.93
C PHE A 27 -13.02 30.50 6.25
N SER A 28 -12.50 31.19 7.26
CA SER A 28 -12.48 30.69 8.65
C SER A 28 -13.81 31.02 9.33
N ARG A 29 -14.51 30.01 9.86
CA ARG A 29 -15.72 30.21 10.65
C ARG A 29 -15.55 29.67 12.06
N VAL A 30 -15.11 30.55 12.95
CA VAL A 30 -14.92 30.27 14.38
C VAL A 30 -16.27 29.99 15.04
N LEU A 31 -16.38 28.87 15.74
CA LEU A 31 -17.44 28.61 16.70
C LEU A 31 -16.84 28.43 18.09
N ARG A 32 -16.79 29.53 18.85
CA ARG A 32 -16.76 29.45 20.32
C ARG A 32 -18.13 28.96 20.78
N VAL A 33 -18.16 27.89 21.57
CA VAL A 33 -19.26 27.64 22.50
C VAL A 33 -18.74 27.93 23.90
N SER A 34 -19.55 28.64 24.69
CA SER A 34 -19.27 29.03 26.07
C SER A 34 -20.58 28.96 26.86
N SER A 35 -20.53 29.17 28.18
CA SER A 35 -21.67 29.06 29.12
C SER A 35 -22.07 27.61 29.46
N LEU A 36 -22.53 27.27 30.68
CA LEU A 36 -22.63 28.09 31.91
C LEU A 36 -22.59 27.21 33.18
N THR A 37 -22.60 27.87 34.34
CA THR A 37 -22.41 27.33 35.70
C THR A 37 -23.67 26.69 36.32
N ASN A 38 -23.48 25.66 37.16
CA ASN A 38 -24.22 25.40 38.43
C ASN A 38 -23.79 24.04 39.03
N SER A 39 -23.92 23.73 40.33
CA SER A 39 -23.96 24.58 41.54
C SER A 39 -23.62 23.70 42.77
N ALA A 40 -23.46 24.29 43.95
CA ALA A 40 -22.88 23.65 45.13
C ALA A 40 -23.72 22.50 45.76
N PHE A 41 -23.04 21.57 46.43
CA PHE A 41 -23.58 20.81 47.57
C PHE A 41 -22.53 20.67 48.69
N ALA A 42 -22.97 20.33 49.91
CA ALA A 42 -22.33 20.85 51.12
C ALA A 42 -21.42 19.90 51.94
N ALA A 43 -20.45 20.55 52.60
CA ALA A 43 -19.63 20.21 53.76
C ALA A 43 -19.90 18.93 54.59
N ASN A 44 -18.80 18.36 55.11
CA ASN A 44 -18.74 17.97 56.53
C ASN A 44 -17.34 18.23 57.15
N LYS A 45 -17.20 18.18 58.47
CA LYS A 45 -16.07 18.78 59.23
C LYS A 45 -15.10 17.77 59.89
N SER A 46 -13.78 18.09 59.85
CA SER A 46 -12.70 18.10 60.89
C SER A 46 -12.73 17.12 62.10
N PRO A 47 -11.62 16.91 62.87
CA PRO A 47 -10.32 17.62 62.93
C PRO A 47 -9.12 16.64 62.61
N THR A 48 -7.87 16.64 63.10
CA THR A 48 -7.13 17.24 64.25
C THR A 48 -5.62 17.44 64.00
N ASN A 49 -5.02 18.34 64.78
CA ASN A 49 -3.62 18.40 65.27
C ASN A 49 -2.43 18.53 64.29
N SER A 50 -1.73 19.66 64.45
CA SER A 50 -0.26 19.78 64.31
C SER A 50 0.42 19.52 65.68
N PRO A 51 1.77 19.57 65.81
CA PRO A 51 2.45 20.86 65.98
C PRO A 51 3.83 21.01 65.30
N HIS A 52 4.40 22.20 65.46
CA HIS A 52 5.67 22.70 64.94
C HIS A 52 6.91 21.82 65.14
N SER A 53 7.86 21.92 64.21
CA SER A 53 9.28 22.06 64.53
C SER A 53 9.96 23.04 63.56
N THR A 54 10.96 23.79 64.03
CA THR A 54 11.58 24.91 63.30
C THR A 54 13.03 24.66 62.91
N VAL A 55 13.38 25.14 61.71
CA VAL A 55 14.72 25.63 61.29
C VAL A 55 15.92 24.71 61.48
N SER A 56 16.55 24.32 60.37
CA SER A 56 18.02 24.28 60.29
C SER A 56 18.50 24.57 58.88
N THR A 57 19.14 25.73 58.68
CA THR A 57 19.75 26.11 57.41
C THR A 57 21.13 25.47 57.26
N ARG A 58 21.31 24.56 56.31
CA ARG A 58 22.65 24.17 55.83
C ARG A 58 22.87 24.68 54.41
N LYS A 59 23.78 25.65 54.27
CA LYS A 59 24.38 25.98 52.98
C LYS A 59 25.21 24.77 52.53
N LEU A 60 24.97 24.31 51.30
CA LEU A 60 25.90 23.47 50.56
C LEU A 60 26.15 24.17 49.23
N GLN A 61 27.33 24.77 49.10
CA GLN A 61 27.88 25.20 47.82
C GLN A 61 28.80 24.10 47.33
N THR A 62 28.49 23.49 46.19
CA THR A 62 29.51 22.85 45.36
C THR A 62 29.10 22.89 43.89
N GLU A 63 30.01 23.44 43.09
CA GLU A 63 30.31 23.12 41.69
C GLU A 63 29.18 23.04 40.65
N ALA A 64 29.32 23.90 39.63
CA ALA A 64 28.56 23.83 38.40
C ALA A 64 29.05 22.65 37.54
N ALA A 65 28.28 21.55 37.52
CA ALA A 65 28.41 20.54 36.48
C ALA A 65 28.11 21.18 35.11
N ALA A 66 28.93 20.88 34.10
CA ALA A 66 28.79 21.49 32.78
C ALA A 66 27.42 21.16 32.16
N ALA A 67 26.71 22.19 31.70
CA ALA A 67 25.45 22.01 30.99
C ALA A 67 25.73 21.36 29.63
N ALA A 68 25.62 20.03 29.56
CA ALA A 68 25.64 19.31 28.31
C ALA A 68 24.49 19.84 27.44
N SER A 69 24.83 20.35 26.25
CA SER A 69 23.87 20.87 25.29
C SER A 69 23.10 19.72 24.65
N SER A 70 22.20 19.09 25.40
CA SER A 70 21.19 18.19 24.86
C SER A 70 20.26 19.00 23.98
N GLN A 71 20.60 19.12 22.69
CA GLN A 71 19.63 19.54 21.70
C GLN A 71 18.44 18.58 21.80
N PRO A 72 17.19 19.09 21.81
CA PRO A 72 16.03 18.21 21.83
C PRO A 72 16.12 17.31 20.60
N LEU A 73 16.16 16.00 20.81
CA LEU A 73 16.10 15.04 19.71
C LEU A 73 14.83 15.36 18.93
N SER A 74 15.00 15.83 17.69
CA SER A 74 13.91 16.07 16.77
C SER A 74 13.35 14.72 16.33
N ILE A 75 12.48 14.15 17.17
CA ILE A 75 11.70 12.97 16.85
C ILE A 75 10.83 13.36 15.66
N SER A 76 11.27 12.97 14.47
CA SER A 76 10.41 12.92 13.29
C SER A 76 9.19 12.07 13.64
N SER A 77 8.04 12.42 13.08
CA SER A 77 6.90 11.51 13.14
C SER A 77 7.33 10.15 12.59
N PRO A 78 7.08 9.04 13.31
CA PRO A 78 7.36 7.71 12.76
C PRO A 78 6.58 7.50 11.47
N GLY A 79 7.07 6.63 10.60
CA GLY A 79 6.29 6.18 9.45
C GLY A 79 5.08 5.35 9.89
N GLU A 80 4.17 5.10 8.96
CA GLU A 80 2.98 4.27 9.17
C GLU A 80 2.94 3.14 8.15
N ILE A 81 2.59 1.93 8.56
CA ILE A 81 2.48 0.75 7.69
C ILE A 81 1.00 0.33 7.56
N HIS A 82 0.48 0.41 6.33
CA HIS A 82 -0.90 0.06 6.01
C HIS A 82 -0.97 -1.14 5.07
N VAL A 83 -1.50 -2.27 5.55
CA VAL A 83 -1.64 -3.51 4.78
C VAL A 83 -3.06 -3.66 4.24
N VAL A 84 -3.19 -3.87 2.92
CA VAL A 84 -4.45 -4.08 2.20
C VAL A 84 -4.41 -5.46 1.54
N VAL A 85 -5.14 -6.42 2.11
CA VAL A 85 -5.13 -7.82 1.71
C VAL A 85 -6.50 -8.31 1.25
N GLY A 86 -6.51 -9.46 0.57
CA GLY A 86 -7.72 -10.12 0.11
C GLY A 86 -7.49 -10.92 -1.17
N PRO A 87 -8.47 -11.75 -1.57
CA PRO A 87 -8.39 -12.59 -2.76
C PRO A 87 -8.24 -11.77 -4.05
N MET A 88 -8.06 -12.44 -5.18
CA MET A 88 -8.15 -11.78 -6.48
C MET A 88 -9.53 -11.13 -6.68
N PHE A 89 -9.58 -10.11 -7.55
CA PHE A 89 -10.78 -9.35 -7.90
C PHE A 89 -11.45 -8.61 -6.71
N SER A 90 -10.73 -8.38 -5.61
CA SER A 90 -11.23 -7.69 -4.41
C SER A 90 -10.96 -6.18 -4.37
N GLY A 91 -10.32 -5.62 -5.40
CA GLY A 91 -10.04 -4.18 -5.49
C GLY A 91 -8.83 -3.69 -4.68
N LYS A 92 -7.83 -4.56 -4.43
CA LYS A 92 -6.59 -4.21 -3.71
C LYS A 92 -5.85 -3.04 -4.36
N THR A 93 -5.42 -3.21 -5.60
CA THR A 93 -4.80 -2.19 -6.45
C THR A 93 -5.61 -0.89 -6.48
N THR A 94 -6.93 -0.98 -6.67
CA THR A 94 -7.83 0.18 -6.66
C THR A 94 -7.83 0.91 -5.30
N THR A 95 -7.79 0.15 -4.20
CA THR A 95 -7.73 0.69 -2.84
C THR A 95 -6.38 1.32 -2.54
N LEU A 96 -5.29 0.73 -3.03
CA LEU A 96 -3.94 1.29 -2.98
C LEU A 96 -3.90 2.63 -3.73
N LEU A 97 -4.22 2.63 -5.03
CA LEU A 97 -4.22 3.83 -5.87
C LEU A 97 -5.04 4.96 -5.25
N ARG A 98 -6.24 4.66 -4.73
CA ARG A 98 -7.10 5.65 -4.06
C ARG A 98 -6.48 6.23 -2.78
N ARG A 99 -5.70 5.45 -2.02
CA ARG A 99 -4.93 6.00 -0.88
C ARG A 99 -3.77 6.86 -1.38
N MET A 100 -2.96 6.36 -2.31
CA MET A 100 -1.82 7.11 -2.88
C MET A 100 -2.27 8.46 -3.50
N LEU A 101 -3.44 8.48 -4.15
CA LEU A 101 -4.10 9.69 -4.64
C LEU A 101 -4.41 10.69 -3.52
N ALA A 102 -5.05 10.25 -2.44
CA ALA A 102 -5.38 11.12 -1.31
C ALA A 102 -4.12 11.71 -0.64
N GLU A 103 -3.06 10.92 -0.49
CA GLU A 103 -1.77 11.41 0.01
C GLU A 103 -1.17 12.47 -0.93
N ARG A 104 -1.17 12.24 -2.25
CA ARG A 104 -0.77 13.20 -3.29
C ARG A 104 -1.58 14.50 -3.21
N GLU A 105 -2.88 14.41 -2.96
CA GLU A 105 -3.78 15.57 -2.81
C GLU A 105 -3.52 16.37 -1.53
N THR A 106 -2.97 15.76 -0.47
CA THR A 106 -2.45 16.50 0.70
C THR A 106 -1.09 17.16 0.47
N GLY A 107 -0.48 16.98 -0.71
CA GLY A 107 0.81 17.55 -1.08
C GLY A 107 2.02 16.67 -0.75
N LYS A 108 1.81 15.42 -0.30
CA LYS A 108 2.89 14.44 -0.13
C LYS A 108 3.39 13.93 -1.49
N ASN A 109 4.69 13.68 -1.58
CA ASN A 109 5.31 13.03 -2.72
C ASN A 109 5.11 11.52 -2.63
N ILE A 110 4.69 10.92 -3.74
CA ILE A 110 4.32 9.51 -3.80
C ILE A 110 5.18 8.73 -4.79
N ALA A 111 5.42 7.46 -4.49
CA ALA A 111 5.92 6.47 -5.44
C ALA A 111 5.10 5.19 -5.33
N ILE A 112 4.92 4.50 -6.46
CA ILE A 112 4.22 3.22 -6.52
C ILE A 112 5.16 2.19 -7.12
N ILE A 113 5.39 1.10 -6.40
CA ILE A 113 6.21 -0.04 -6.80
C ILE A 113 5.29 -1.19 -7.22
N LYS A 114 5.70 -1.94 -8.24
CA LYS A 114 5.05 -3.17 -8.68
C LYS A 114 6.12 -4.25 -8.89
N SER A 115 5.81 -5.52 -8.58
CA SER A 115 6.73 -6.60 -8.96
C SER A 115 6.71 -6.80 -10.48
N ASP A 116 7.90 -6.90 -11.09
CA ASP A 116 8.07 -7.16 -12.53
C ASP A 116 7.59 -8.57 -12.94
N LYS A 117 7.49 -9.50 -11.98
CA LYS A 117 6.88 -10.83 -12.14
C LYS A 117 5.41 -10.76 -12.53
N ASP A 118 4.69 -9.68 -12.19
CA ASP A 118 3.32 -9.50 -12.67
C ASP A 118 3.26 -8.79 -14.04
N THR A 119 3.20 -9.61 -15.09
CA THR A 119 3.08 -9.19 -16.49
C THR A 119 1.64 -9.02 -16.99
N ARG A 120 0.59 -9.22 -16.15
CA ARG A 120 -0.83 -9.18 -16.58
C ARG A 120 -1.34 -7.79 -16.96
N TYR A 121 -0.60 -6.74 -16.59
CA TYR A 121 -0.92 -5.34 -16.83
C TYR A 121 0.32 -4.59 -17.33
N CYS A 122 0.13 -3.42 -17.93
CA CYS A 122 1.21 -2.59 -18.47
C CYS A 122 2.36 -2.40 -17.47
N ILE A 123 3.59 -2.73 -17.89
CA ILE A 123 4.78 -2.80 -17.03
C ILE A 123 5.10 -1.43 -16.39
N GLU A 124 4.86 -0.34 -17.11
CA GLU A 124 5.22 1.03 -16.70
C GLU A 124 4.07 1.80 -16.04
N SER A 125 2.83 1.27 -16.05
CA SER A 125 1.69 1.96 -15.45
C SER A 125 0.60 1.05 -14.89
N ILE A 126 0.19 1.35 -13.65
CA ILE A 126 -1.02 0.76 -13.08
C ILE A 126 -2.23 1.57 -13.58
N VAL A 127 -3.18 0.90 -14.21
CA VAL A 127 -4.41 1.51 -14.73
C VAL A 127 -5.49 1.41 -13.66
N SER A 128 -6.05 2.55 -13.26
CA SER A 128 -7.26 2.58 -12.43
C SER A 128 -8.48 2.08 -13.20
N HIS A 129 -9.56 1.70 -12.49
CA HIS A 129 -10.83 1.34 -13.13
C HIS A 129 -11.37 2.46 -14.03
N ASP A 130 -11.09 3.71 -13.66
CA ASP A 130 -11.61 4.91 -14.30
C ASP A 130 -10.65 5.47 -15.38
N GLY A 131 -9.61 4.71 -15.75
CA GLY A 131 -8.74 4.95 -16.89
C GLY A 131 -7.49 5.80 -16.62
N GLU A 132 -7.37 6.47 -15.46
CA GLU A 132 -6.14 7.18 -15.08
C GLU A 132 -4.98 6.17 -14.94
N LYS A 133 -3.87 6.46 -15.60
CA LYS A 133 -2.62 5.68 -15.55
C LYS A 133 -1.67 6.28 -14.52
N PHE A 134 -1.28 5.47 -13.55
CA PHE A 134 -0.30 5.85 -12.54
C PHE A 134 1.08 5.33 -12.94
N PRO A 135 2.12 6.18 -13.04
CA PRO A 135 3.48 5.70 -13.26
C PRO A 135 3.92 4.86 -12.08
N CYS A 136 4.49 3.68 -12.35
CA CYS A 136 4.98 2.77 -11.34
C CYS A 136 6.40 2.30 -11.64
N TRP A 137 7.09 1.83 -10.60
CA TRP A 137 8.43 1.27 -10.65
C TRP A 137 8.34 -0.26 -10.70
N PRO A 138 8.52 -0.90 -11.89
CA PRO A 138 8.61 -2.35 -12.00
C PRO A 138 9.97 -2.83 -11.48
N LEU A 139 9.97 -3.62 -10.40
CA LEU A 139 11.16 -4.11 -9.72
C LEU A 139 11.09 -5.64 -9.48
N PRO A 140 12.23 -6.36 -9.48
CA PRO A 140 12.28 -7.74 -9.02
C PRO A 140 12.24 -7.82 -7.47
N ASP A 141 12.95 -6.90 -6.82
CA ASP A 141 13.21 -6.84 -5.37
C ASP A 141 13.15 -5.38 -4.89
N LEU A 142 12.67 -5.13 -3.67
CA LEU A 142 12.44 -3.77 -3.15
C LEU A 142 13.73 -3.06 -2.73
N SER A 143 14.75 -3.81 -2.34
CA SER A 143 16.09 -3.36 -1.99
C SER A 143 16.74 -2.46 -3.06
N CYS A 144 16.50 -2.71 -4.35
CA CYS A 144 17.02 -1.89 -5.45
C CYS A 144 16.23 -0.58 -5.70
N PHE A 145 15.12 -0.34 -4.98
CA PHE A 145 14.26 0.83 -5.21
C PHE A 145 14.98 2.16 -4.93
N LYS A 146 15.72 2.26 -3.81
CA LYS A 146 16.37 3.52 -3.37
C LYS A 146 17.36 4.03 -4.41
N GLU A 147 18.14 3.12 -5.01
CA GLU A 147 19.10 3.43 -6.06
C GLU A 147 18.40 3.84 -7.37
N ARG A 148 17.37 3.09 -7.80
CA ARG A 148 16.63 3.36 -9.04
C ARG A 148 15.80 4.64 -8.99
N PHE A 149 15.22 4.96 -7.85
CA PHE A 149 14.49 6.22 -7.61
C PHE A 149 15.44 7.42 -7.48
N GLY A 150 16.70 7.17 -7.10
CA GLY A 150 17.72 8.17 -6.79
C GLY A 150 17.74 8.49 -5.31
N ILE A 151 18.89 8.27 -4.67
CA ILE A 151 19.04 8.28 -3.20
C ILE A 151 18.56 9.60 -2.57
N ASP A 152 19.00 10.77 -3.06
CA ASP A 152 18.52 12.07 -2.55
C ASP A 152 17.00 12.27 -2.69
N ALA A 153 16.41 11.80 -3.79
CA ALA A 153 14.96 11.90 -3.98
C ALA A 153 14.20 10.95 -3.04
N TYR A 154 14.75 9.75 -2.78
CA TYR A 154 14.18 8.79 -1.86
C TYR A 154 14.27 9.28 -0.41
N GLU A 155 15.46 9.69 0.04
CA GLU A 155 15.72 10.11 1.41
C GLU A 155 14.98 11.41 1.73
N ASN A 156 15.26 12.48 0.97
CA ASN A 156 14.91 13.85 1.34
C ASN A 156 13.57 14.34 0.75
N ARG A 157 12.90 13.55 -0.10
CA ARG A 157 11.70 14.00 -0.83
C ARG A 157 10.56 13.01 -0.91
N LEU A 158 10.77 11.70 -0.70
CA LEU A 158 9.71 10.70 -0.85
C LEU A 158 9.01 10.44 0.49
N ASP A 159 7.72 10.76 0.57
CA ASP A 159 6.92 10.68 1.80
C ASP A 159 6.13 9.36 1.89
N VAL A 160 5.57 8.88 0.77
CA VAL A 160 4.68 7.70 0.73
C VAL A 160 5.07 6.70 -0.36
N ILE A 161 5.18 5.43 0.01
CA ILE A 161 5.53 4.32 -0.87
C ILE A 161 4.35 3.34 -0.93
N GLY A 162 3.74 3.22 -2.11
CA GLY A 162 2.78 2.16 -2.42
C GLY A 162 3.48 0.94 -2.98
N ILE A 163 3.07 -0.28 -2.59
CA ILE A 163 3.62 -1.54 -3.10
C ILE A 163 2.44 -2.41 -3.54
N ASP A 164 2.29 -2.69 -4.84
CA ASP A 164 1.24 -3.57 -5.36
C ASP A 164 1.74 -4.98 -5.72
N GLU A 165 0.82 -5.96 -5.62
CA GLU A 165 1.08 -7.40 -5.72
C GLU A 165 2.26 -7.87 -4.85
N ALA A 166 2.31 -7.33 -3.63
CA ALA A 166 3.45 -7.40 -2.70
C ALA A 166 3.88 -8.83 -2.30
N GLN A 167 3.05 -9.84 -2.52
CA GLN A 167 3.40 -11.26 -2.27
C GLN A 167 4.56 -11.79 -3.10
N PHE A 168 4.95 -11.09 -4.16
CA PHE A 168 6.08 -11.46 -5.02
C PHE A 168 7.45 -10.96 -4.53
N PHE A 169 7.49 -10.08 -3.53
CA PHE A 169 8.73 -9.51 -2.98
C PHE A 169 9.22 -10.30 -1.76
N GLY A 170 10.43 -10.87 -1.84
CA GLY A 170 11.04 -11.60 -0.73
C GLY A 170 11.46 -10.69 0.42
N ASP A 171 11.87 -9.45 0.12
CA ASP A 171 12.43 -8.46 1.04
C ASP A 171 11.40 -7.47 1.64
N LEU A 172 10.10 -7.71 1.39
CA LEU A 172 8.99 -6.84 1.83
C LEU A 172 9.02 -6.47 3.32
N TYR A 173 9.25 -7.43 4.21
CA TYR A 173 9.25 -7.18 5.67
C TYR A 173 10.33 -6.17 6.06
N GLU A 174 11.58 -6.42 5.65
CA GLU A 174 12.71 -5.54 5.99
C GLU A 174 12.58 -4.18 5.29
N PHE A 175 12.08 -4.13 4.06
CA PHE A 175 11.81 -2.87 3.37
C PHE A 175 10.76 -2.01 4.08
N CYS A 176 9.63 -2.60 4.48
CA CYS A 176 8.56 -1.87 5.19
C CYS A 176 9.07 -1.37 6.55
N ARG A 177 9.77 -2.24 7.28
CA ARG A 177 10.36 -1.94 8.60
C ARG A 177 11.39 -0.82 8.54
N GLU A 178 12.32 -0.86 7.59
CA GLU A 178 13.34 0.19 7.43
C GLU A 178 12.71 1.54 7.07
N ALA A 179 11.79 1.54 6.08
CA ALA A 179 11.16 2.75 5.58
C ALA A 179 10.28 3.46 6.63
N ALA A 180 9.57 2.70 7.48
CA ALA A 180 8.72 3.27 8.52
C ALA A 180 9.48 3.58 9.82
N ASP A 181 10.21 2.61 10.39
CA ASP A 181 10.83 2.72 11.72
C ASP A 181 11.96 3.77 11.75
N LYS A 182 12.72 3.89 10.65
CA LYS A 182 13.93 4.73 10.59
C LYS A 182 13.82 5.93 9.66
N GLU A 183 13.10 5.79 8.55
CA GLU A 183 13.08 6.79 7.47
C GLU A 183 11.81 7.65 7.44
N GLY A 184 10.88 7.40 8.38
CA GLY A 184 9.68 8.22 8.59
C GLY A 184 8.62 8.15 7.48
N LYS A 185 8.69 7.13 6.60
CA LYS A 185 7.87 7.04 5.38
C LYS A 185 6.58 6.26 5.63
N THR A 186 5.48 6.70 5.03
CA THR A 186 4.23 5.92 5.01
C THR A 186 4.33 4.81 3.95
N VAL A 187 4.11 3.55 4.32
CA VAL A 187 4.16 2.40 3.41
C VAL A 187 2.78 1.78 3.26
N ILE A 188 2.26 1.72 2.04
CA ILE A 188 0.93 1.15 1.73
C ILE A 188 1.13 -0.13 0.92
N VAL A 189 0.99 -1.28 1.59
CA VAL A 189 1.21 -2.62 1.02
C VAL A 189 -0.11 -3.17 0.51
N ALA A 190 -0.17 -3.61 -0.74
CA ALA A 190 -1.30 -4.33 -1.32
C ALA A 190 -0.85 -5.71 -1.83
N GLY A 191 -1.50 -6.78 -1.36
CA GLY A 191 -1.06 -8.14 -1.69
C GLY A 191 -2.07 -9.25 -1.35
N LEU A 192 -1.83 -10.45 -1.89
CA LEU A 192 -2.59 -11.65 -1.55
C LEU A 192 -2.21 -12.11 -0.14
N ASP A 193 -3.20 -12.33 0.74
CA ASP A 193 -2.98 -12.96 2.05
C ASP A 193 -2.79 -14.48 1.96
N GLY A 194 -3.10 -15.08 0.81
CA GLY A 194 -2.81 -16.48 0.56
C GLY A 194 -2.93 -16.91 -0.90
N ASP A 195 -2.33 -18.06 -1.19
CA ASP A 195 -2.34 -18.70 -2.50
C ASP A 195 -3.68 -19.39 -2.81
N TYR A 196 -3.77 -20.04 -3.98
CA TYR A 196 -4.96 -20.80 -4.40
C TYR A 196 -5.29 -22.00 -3.49
N LEU A 197 -4.37 -22.40 -2.60
CA LEU A 197 -4.51 -23.45 -1.59
C LEU A 197 -4.83 -22.90 -0.18
N ARG A 198 -4.93 -21.56 -0.04
CA ARG A 198 -5.08 -20.80 1.22
C ARG A 198 -3.91 -20.94 2.19
N ARG A 199 -2.72 -21.25 1.67
CA ARG A 199 -1.43 -21.14 2.38
C ARG A 199 -0.95 -19.69 2.29
N ARG A 200 0.02 -19.27 3.12
CA ARG A 200 0.63 -17.93 3.00
C ARG A 200 1.22 -17.72 1.60
N PHE A 201 1.10 -16.52 1.05
CA PHE A 201 1.74 -16.11 -0.21
C PHE A 201 2.81 -15.07 0.12
N GLY A 202 4.07 -15.41 -0.15
CA GLY A 202 5.21 -14.55 0.18
C GLY A 202 5.25 -14.17 1.66
N SER A 203 5.63 -12.92 1.90
CA SER A 203 5.88 -12.30 3.21
C SER A 203 4.81 -11.27 3.62
N VAL A 204 3.69 -11.14 2.89
CA VAL A 204 2.64 -10.14 3.17
C VAL A 204 2.03 -10.30 4.57
N LEU A 205 1.91 -11.55 5.04
CA LEU A 205 1.44 -11.85 6.40
C LEU A 205 2.49 -11.52 7.48
N ASP A 206 3.77 -11.53 7.13
CA ASP A 206 4.86 -11.27 8.06
C ASP A 206 5.00 -9.76 8.38
N VAL A 207 4.39 -8.89 7.56
CA VAL A 207 4.25 -7.43 7.80
C VAL A 207 3.12 -7.10 8.80
N ILE A 208 2.13 -7.97 8.98
CA ILE A 208 0.96 -7.71 9.85
C ILE A 208 1.31 -7.32 11.30
N PRO A 209 2.32 -7.92 11.97
CA PRO A 209 2.69 -7.54 13.34
C PRO A 209 3.28 -6.13 13.49
N ILE A 210 3.71 -5.49 12.40
CA ILE A 210 4.27 -4.13 12.38
C ILE A 210 3.35 -3.12 11.67
N ALA A 211 2.10 -3.48 11.38
CA ALA A 211 1.18 -2.66 10.60
C ALA A 211 0.15 -1.90 11.47
N ASP A 212 0.16 -0.56 11.41
CA ASP A 212 -0.82 0.33 12.04
C ASP A 212 -2.26 0.04 11.59
N THR A 213 -2.44 -0.37 10.34
CA THR A 213 -3.76 -0.80 9.83
C THR A 213 -3.67 -2.04 8.96
N VAL A 214 -4.57 -3.01 9.18
CA VAL A 214 -4.74 -4.18 8.30
C VAL A 214 -6.17 -4.25 7.79
N THR A 215 -6.34 -4.10 6.48
CA THR A 215 -7.64 -4.06 5.78
C THR A 215 -7.82 -5.31 4.94
N LYS A 216 -8.69 -6.26 5.34
CA LYS A 216 -9.04 -7.42 4.51
C LYS A 216 -10.29 -7.18 3.66
N LEU A 217 -10.07 -6.96 2.37
CA LEU A 217 -11.09 -6.80 1.34
C LEU A 217 -11.78 -8.14 1.01
N THR A 218 -12.99 -8.07 0.44
CA THR A 218 -13.75 -9.24 -0.03
C THR A 218 -14.40 -8.96 -1.37
N SER A 219 -14.15 -9.83 -2.35
CA SER A 219 -14.78 -9.80 -3.68
C SER A 219 -16.18 -10.45 -3.65
N ARG A 220 -16.80 -10.62 -4.83
CA ARG A 220 -18.05 -11.38 -5.02
C ARG A 220 -17.73 -12.80 -5.47
N CYS A 221 -18.45 -13.80 -4.97
CA CYS A 221 -18.25 -15.19 -5.38
C CYS A 221 -18.85 -15.43 -6.76
N GLU A 222 -18.04 -15.86 -7.73
CA GLU A 222 -18.44 -16.07 -9.13
C GLU A 222 -19.65 -17.03 -9.25
N VAL A 223 -19.72 -18.03 -8.36
CA VAL A 223 -20.75 -19.08 -8.34
C VAL A 223 -22.06 -18.67 -7.60
N CYS A 224 -22.07 -17.63 -6.75
CA CYS A 224 -23.32 -17.26 -6.03
C CYS A 224 -23.46 -15.82 -5.51
N GLY A 225 -22.63 -14.86 -5.91
CA GLY A 225 -22.74 -13.44 -5.55
C GLY A 225 -22.52 -13.07 -4.06
N LYS A 226 -22.47 -14.06 -3.15
CA LYS A 226 -22.08 -13.90 -1.74
C LYS A 226 -20.63 -13.42 -1.61
N ARG A 227 -20.23 -12.90 -0.45
CA ARG A 227 -18.84 -12.44 -0.21
C ARG A 227 -17.83 -13.57 -0.47
N ALA A 228 -16.88 -13.30 -1.34
CA ALA A 228 -15.72 -14.15 -1.58
C ALA A 228 -14.56 -13.77 -0.64
N LEU A 229 -13.82 -14.79 -0.22
CA LEU A 229 -12.72 -14.69 0.75
C LEU A 229 -11.44 -15.39 0.27
N PHE A 230 -11.52 -16.14 -0.83
CA PHE A 230 -10.45 -16.99 -1.35
C PHE A 230 -10.39 -16.89 -2.87
N THR A 231 -9.18 -16.98 -3.42
CA THR A 231 -8.95 -17.27 -4.83
C THR A 231 -9.02 -18.79 -5.02
N LEU A 232 -9.71 -19.27 -6.06
CA LEU A 232 -9.63 -20.65 -6.53
C LEU A 232 -9.03 -20.66 -7.94
N ARG A 233 -8.15 -21.63 -8.24
CA ARG A 233 -7.68 -21.90 -9.61
C ARG A 233 -8.73 -22.72 -10.36
N LYS A 234 -9.00 -22.37 -11.62
CA LYS A 234 -9.94 -23.05 -12.53
C LYS A 234 -9.28 -24.23 -13.26
N THR A 235 -7.98 -24.13 -13.48
CA THR A 235 -7.14 -25.01 -14.30
C THR A 235 -6.36 -26.03 -13.45
N GLU A 236 -5.69 -27.00 -14.09
CA GLU A 236 -5.11 -28.18 -13.42
C GLU A 236 -3.60 -28.08 -13.12
N GLU A 237 -2.94 -26.96 -13.48
CA GLU A 237 -1.52 -26.74 -13.18
C GLU A 237 -1.32 -26.56 -11.67
N LYS A 238 -0.18 -27.02 -11.15
CA LYS A 238 0.07 -27.14 -9.70
C LYS A 238 1.04 -26.11 -9.14
N GLU A 239 1.74 -25.38 -10.00
CA GLU A 239 2.72 -24.36 -9.63
C GLU A 239 2.11 -23.27 -8.74
N THR A 240 2.82 -22.81 -7.71
CA THR A 240 2.28 -21.79 -6.78
C THR A 240 2.10 -20.45 -7.50
N GLU A 241 3.12 -20.02 -8.26
CA GLU A 241 3.19 -18.70 -8.92
C GLU A 241 2.86 -18.78 -10.42
N LEU A 242 1.66 -19.27 -10.76
CA LEU A 242 1.13 -19.17 -12.12
C LEU A 242 0.50 -17.78 -12.32
N ILE A 243 1.12 -16.95 -13.16
CA ILE A 243 0.63 -15.60 -13.50
C ILE A 243 -0.62 -15.73 -14.40
N GLY A 244 -1.75 -15.20 -13.92
CA GLY A 244 -3.03 -15.24 -14.63
C GLY A 244 -4.10 -14.32 -14.03
N GLY A 245 -5.14 -14.06 -14.82
CA GLY A 245 -6.33 -13.27 -14.51
C GLY A 245 -7.57 -14.14 -14.27
N ALA A 246 -8.68 -13.78 -14.89
CA ALA A 246 -10.01 -14.41 -14.70
C ALA A 246 -10.18 -15.74 -15.45
N GLU A 247 -9.28 -16.02 -16.39
CA GLU A 247 -9.19 -17.28 -17.14
C GLU A 247 -8.56 -18.40 -16.29
N VAL A 248 -7.50 -18.09 -15.52
CA VAL A 248 -6.88 -19.05 -14.58
C VAL A 248 -7.57 -19.09 -13.21
N TYR A 249 -8.13 -17.97 -12.73
CA TYR A 249 -8.60 -17.85 -11.34
C TYR A 249 -10.03 -17.29 -11.20
N MET A 250 -10.71 -17.64 -10.11
CA MET A 250 -11.97 -17.00 -9.69
C MET A 250 -12.05 -16.70 -8.18
N PRO A 251 -12.82 -15.67 -7.79
CA PRO A 251 -13.13 -15.39 -6.40
C PRO A 251 -14.26 -16.31 -5.88
N VAL A 252 -14.04 -16.97 -4.75
CA VAL A 252 -15.02 -17.90 -4.15
C VAL A 252 -15.31 -17.66 -2.66
N CYS A 253 -16.53 -18.01 -2.24
CA CYS A 253 -16.93 -18.03 -0.83
C CYS A 253 -16.41 -19.31 -0.15
N ARG A 254 -16.46 -19.36 1.19
CA ARG A 254 -15.96 -20.51 1.98
C ARG A 254 -16.62 -21.84 1.59
N SER A 255 -17.92 -21.83 1.27
CA SER A 255 -18.64 -23.04 0.88
C SER A 255 -18.06 -23.60 -0.42
N HIS A 256 -18.05 -22.82 -1.50
CA HIS A 256 -17.60 -23.30 -2.81
C HIS A 256 -16.11 -23.63 -2.87
N TYR A 257 -15.27 -22.96 -2.07
CA TYR A 257 -13.89 -23.40 -1.89
C TYR A 257 -13.81 -24.83 -1.30
N VAL A 258 -14.56 -25.10 -0.22
CA VAL A 258 -14.49 -26.39 0.49
C VAL A 258 -15.25 -27.50 -0.23
N SER A 259 -16.35 -27.19 -0.93
CA SER A 259 -17.14 -28.15 -1.70
C SER A 259 -16.38 -28.71 -2.91
N GLY A 260 -15.45 -27.96 -3.50
CA GLY A 260 -14.40 -28.43 -4.42
C GLY A 260 -14.84 -28.99 -5.77
N GLN A 261 -15.59 -30.10 -5.77
CA GLN A 261 -15.75 -30.99 -6.92
C GLN A 261 -16.73 -30.46 -7.98
N GLY A 262 -17.98 -30.12 -7.61
CA GLY A 262 -18.98 -29.58 -8.56
C GLY A 262 -18.64 -28.19 -9.14
N VAL A 263 -17.58 -27.54 -8.63
CA VAL A 263 -17.10 -26.25 -9.12
C VAL A 263 -16.18 -26.43 -10.34
N LEU A 264 -15.42 -27.52 -10.42
CA LEU A 264 -14.59 -27.84 -11.59
C LEU A 264 -15.42 -28.24 -12.81
N GLU A 265 -16.54 -28.94 -12.61
CA GLU A 265 -17.50 -29.25 -13.67
C GLU A 265 -18.14 -27.98 -14.24
N THR A 266 -18.48 -27.03 -13.36
CA THR A 266 -18.96 -25.69 -13.78
C THR A 266 -17.89 -24.91 -14.53
N ALA A 267 -16.62 -24.96 -14.10
CA ALA A 267 -15.51 -24.30 -14.78
C ALA A 267 -15.25 -24.89 -16.18
N ARG A 268 -15.31 -26.22 -16.34
CA ARG A 268 -15.20 -26.90 -17.63
C ARG A 268 -16.31 -26.46 -18.59
N ALA A 269 -17.57 -26.47 -18.14
CA ALA A 269 -18.70 -26.00 -18.96
C ALA A 269 -18.56 -24.55 -19.45
N VAL A 270 -17.94 -23.66 -18.65
CA VAL A 270 -17.62 -22.30 -19.09
C VAL A 270 -16.52 -22.31 -20.16
N LEU A 271 -15.42 -23.02 -19.95
CA LEU A 271 -14.30 -23.13 -20.89
C LEU A 271 -14.74 -23.74 -22.24
N ASP A 272 -15.54 -24.80 -22.21
CA ASP A 272 -16.11 -25.43 -23.41
C ASP A 272 -17.01 -24.46 -24.19
N SER A 273 -17.80 -23.63 -23.49
CA SER A 273 -18.67 -22.62 -24.12
C SER A 273 -17.92 -21.48 -24.82
N SER A 274 -16.67 -21.21 -24.43
CA SER A 274 -15.77 -20.29 -25.16
C SER A 274 -15.19 -20.94 -26.42
N SER A 275 -14.77 -22.21 -26.36
CA SER A 275 -14.15 -22.92 -27.49
C SER A 275 -15.07 -23.10 -28.70
N ILE A 276 -16.39 -23.17 -28.47
CA ILE A 276 -17.40 -23.26 -29.54
C ILE A 276 -17.46 -21.96 -30.38
N LYS A 277 -17.13 -20.80 -29.80
CA LYS A 277 -17.29 -19.49 -30.47
C LYS A 277 -16.14 -19.11 -31.42
N THR A 278 -15.11 -19.95 -31.54
CA THR A 278 -13.93 -19.67 -32.37
C THR A 278 -13.87 -20.45 -33.68
N HIS A 279 -14.91 -21.22 -34.04
CA HIS A 279 -14.95 -22.03 -35.27
C HIS A 279 -15.94 -21.58 -36.36
N ASP A 280 -16.95 -20.76 -36.04
CA ASP A 280 -17.98 -20.33 -37.01
C ASP A 280 -17.62 -19.02 -37.75
N VAL A 281 -16.40 -18.91 -38.32
CA VAL A 281 -16.05 -17.83 -39.27
C VAL A 281 -15.13 -18.35 -40.39
N GLU A 282 -15.67 -19.14 -41.33
CA GLU A 282 -14.97 -19.46 -42.58
C GLU A 282 -15.90 -19.43 -43.82
N ALA A 283 -15.34 -18.95 -44.94
CA ALA A 283 -15.85 -19.10 -46.31
C ALA A 283 -17.30 -18.63 -46.64
N ALA A 284 -17.62 -17.35 -46.39
CA ALA A 284 -18.64 -16.65 -47.18
C ALA A 284 -18.06 -16.29 -48.56
N SER A 285 -18.25 -17.14 -49.57
CA SER A 285 -17.72 -16.94 -50.93
C SER A 285 -18.42 -15.81 -51.69
N LEU A 286 -17.62 -14.89 -52.26
CA LEU A 286 -18.12 -13.86 -53.17
C LEU A 286 -18.36 -14.44 -54.58
N PRO A 287 -19.45 -14.07 -55.28
CA PRO A 287 -19.68 -14.46 -56.66
C PRO A 287 -18.78 -13.68 -57.64
N PRO A 288 -18.45 -14.26 -58.82
CA PRO A 288 -17.60 -13.62 -59.81
C PRO A 288 -18.34 -12.54 -60.62
N PHE A 289 -17.56 -11.54 -61.05
CA PHE A 289 -17.84 -10.59 -62.14
C PHE A 289 -16.62 -10.53 -63.06
#